data_AF-A0A941XCA2-F1
#
_entry.id   AF-A0A941XCA2-F1
#
_cell.length_a   1.000
_cell.length_b   1.000
_cell.length_c   1.000
_cell.angle_alpha   90.00
_cell.angle_beta   90.00
_cell.angle_gamma   90.00
#
_symmetry.space_group_name_H-M   'P 1'
#
loop_
_entity.id
_entity.type
_entity.pdbx_description
1 polymer ?
#
loop_
_entity_poly.entity_id
_entity_poly.type
_entity_poly.pdbx_seq_one_letter_code
_entity_poly.pdbx_strand_id
1 'polypeptide(L)'
;IQTERTYPSPHKALIDAAKKEAEAKEYPKLKTHIGNLSEYDVVFVGYPNWWYDMPMALYTFFDEYDFSGKTVIPFVTHGGSRFSQSVETIREMEKQATVIQGPSVSARNVPDAEKSIKVWLQNQGLISDK
;
A
#
# COMPACT_ATOMS: atom_id res chain seq x y z
N ILE A 1 -7.24 -1.11 -7.02
CA ILE A 1 -8.41 -0.22 -6.78
C ILE A 1 -8.31 1.02 -7.67
N GLN A 2 -9.44 1.64 -8.01
CA GLN A 2 -9.52 2.93 -8.70
C GLN A 2 -10.47 3.84 -7.92
N THR A 3 -10.14 5.12 -7.78
CA THR A 3 -11.02 6.13 -7.17
C THR A 3 -12.07 6.64 -8.14
N GLU A 4 -13.22 7.10 -7.64
CA GLU A 4 -14.22 7.80 -8.47
C GLU A 4 -13.66 9.10 -9.04
N ARG A 5 -12.86 9.81 -8.23
CA ARG A 5 -12.14 11.02 -8.65
C ARG A 5 -10.87 10.66 -9.39
N THR A 6 -10.55 11.40 -10.45
CA THR A 6 -9.30 11.23 -11.21
C THR A 6 -8.24 12.17 -10.66
N TYR A 7 -7.05 11.64 -10.35
CA TYR A 7 -5.92 12.46 -9.93
C TYR A 7 -5.29 13.17 -11.14
N PRO A 8 -4.74 14.38 -10.94
CA PRO A 8 -4.00 15.08 -11.99
C PRO A 8 -2.82 14.24 -12.51
N SER A 9 -2.61 14.20 -13.82
CA SER A 9 -1.44 13.51 -14.41
C SER A 9 -0.11 14.26 -14.23
N PRO A 10 -0.04 15.61 -14.32
CA PRO A 10 1.22 16.32 -14.12
C PRO A 10 1.75 16.14 -12.69
N HIS A 11 3.03 15.75 -12.56
CA HIS A 11 3.62 15.37 -11.28
C HIS A 11 3.44 16.41 -10.17
N LYS A 12 3.67 17.70 -10.47
CA LYS A 12 3.47 18.79 -9.49
C LYS A 12 2.01 18.89 -9.03
N ALA A 13 1.08 18.86 -9.98
CA ALA A 13 -0.35 18.93 -9.66
C ALA A 13 -0.84 17.72 -8.86
N LEU A 14 -0.29 16.53 -9.13
CA LEU A 14 -0.54 15.32 -8.35
C LEU A 14 -0.07 15.47 -6.90
N ILE A 15 1.17 15.94 -6.70
CA ILE A 15 1.73 16.17 -5.36
C ILE A 15 0.89 17.18 -4.58
N ASP A 16 0.51 18.29 -5.20
CA ASP A 16 -0.30 19.34 -4.56
C ASP A 16 -1.70 18.83 -4.21
N ALA A 17 -2.32 18.03 -5.07
CA ALA A 17 -3.62 17.41 -4.81
C ALA A 17 -3.55 16.38 -3.67
N ALA A 18 -2.55 15.49 -3.70
CA ALA A 18 -2.32 14.50 -2.65
C ALA A 18 -2.03 15.16 -1.29
N LYS A 19 -1.36 16.32 -1.29
CA LYS A 19 -1.08 17.06 -0.06
C LYS A 19 -2.36 17.56 0.59
N LYS A 20 -3.19 18.25 -0.20
CA LYS A 20 -4.46 18.81 0.26
C LYS A 20 -5.39 17.72 0.76
N GLU A 21 -5.46 16.60 0.03
CA GLU A 21 -6.25 15.42 0.41
C GLU A 21 -5.83 14.89 1.79
N ALA A 22 -4.52 14.70 2.01
CA ALA A 22 -3.99 14.22 3.28
C ALA A 22 -4.22 15.22 4.43
N GLU A 23 -3.95 16.52 4.22
CA GLU A 23 -4.16 17.58 5.21
C GLU A 23 -5.64 17.72 5.60
N ALA A 24 -6.55 17.53 4.64
CA ALA A 24 -7.99 17.59 4.85
C ALA A 24 -8.61 16.29 5.37
N LYS A 25 -7.82 15.19 5.47
CA LYS A 25 -8.32 13.83 5.74
C LYS A 25 -9.47 13.43 4.81
N GLU A 26 -9.35 13.78 3.54
CA GLU A 26 -10.33 13.39 2.53
C GLU A 26 -10.09 11.94 2.13
N TYR A 27 -11.10 11.07 2.28
CA TYR A 27 -11.05 9.66 1.91
C TYR A 27 -11.81 9.44 0.60
N PRO A 28 -11.13 9.34 -0.57
CA PRO A 28 -11.80 9.22 -1.86
C PRO A 28 -12.57 7.91 -1.97
N LYS A 29 -13.80 7.99 -2.46
CA LYS A 29 -14.61 6.80 -2.79
C LYS A 29 -13.95 5.95 -3.85
N LEU A 30 -14.09 4.64 -3.70
CA LEU A 30 -13.60 3.66 -4.67
C LEU A 30 -14.66 3.41 -5.76
N LYS A 31 -14.20 3.38 -7.00
CA LYS A 31 -14.99 3.02 -8.19
C LYS A 31 -15.05 1.51 -8.40
N THR A 32 -14.00 0.80 -7.98
CA THR A 32 -13.83 -0.64 -8.23
C THR A 32 -13.78 -1.38 -6.91
N HIS A 33 -14.44 -2.54 -6.85
CA HIS A 33 -14.47 -3.36 -5.64
C HIS A 33 -14.02 -4.80 -5.91
N ILE A 34 -13.36 -5.42 -4.94
CA ILE A 34 -12.86 -6.80 -5.00
C ILE A 34 -13.94 -7.73 -4.46
N GLY A 35 -14.52 -8.57 -5.32
CA GLY A 35 -15.64 -9.43 -4.94
C GLY A 35 -15.26 -10.66 -4.10
N ASN A 36 -13.99 -11.09 -4.14
CA ASN A 36 -13.55 -12.36 -3.58
C ASN A 36 -12.37 -12.24 -2.60
N LEU A 37 -12.23 -11.10 -1.89
CA LEU A 37 -11.14 -10.91 -0.94
C LEU A 37 -11.10 -12.00 0.15
N SER A 38 -12.27 -12.57 0.50
CA SER A 38 -12.40 -13.66 1.46
C SER A 38 -11.62 -14.92 1.07
N GLU A 39 -11.37 -15.15 -0.22
CA GLU A 39 -10.65 -16.34 -0.73
C GLU A 39 -9.13 -16.28 -0.50
N TYR A 40 -8.60 -15.15 -0.05
CA TYR A 40 -7.16 -14.95 0.14
C TYR A 40 -6.78 -14.93 1.62
N ASP A 41 -5.82 -15.75 1.99
CA ASP A 41 -5.20 -15.73 3.33
C ASP A 41 -4.10 -14.65 3.43
N VAL A 42 -3.42 -14.36 2.32
CA VAL A 42 -2.31 -13.41 2.24
C VAL A 42 -2.63 -12.35 1.18
N VAL A 43 -2.58 -11.07 1.57
CA VAL A 43 -2.85 -9.94 0.69
C VAL A 43 -1.67 -8.98 0.68
N PHE A 44 -1.06 -8.81 -0.48
CA PHE A 44 -0.03 -7.79 -0.70
C PHE A 44 -0.67 -6.46 -1.07
N VAL A 45 -0.30 -5.38 -0.38
CA VAL A 45 -0.84 -4.03 -0.61
C VAL A 45 0.28 -3.09 -1.03
N GLY A 46 0.32 -2.75 -2.31
CA GLY A 46 1.35 -1.91 -2.92
C GLY A 46 0.94 -0.45 -3.04
N TYR A 47 1.80 0.49 -2.63
CA TYR A 47 1.51 1.92 -2.78
C TYR A 47 2.77 2.79 -2.93
N PRO A 48 2.64 4.00 -3.52
CA PRO A 48 3.63 5.05 -3.31
C PRO A 48 3.49 5.64 -1.90
N ASN A 49 4.60 6.02 -1.26
CA ASN A 49 4.53 6.85 -0.06
C ASN A 49 4.12 8.28 -0.46
N TRP A 50 2.97 8.74 0.03
CA TRP A 50 2.48 10.10 -0.16
C TRP A 50 2.41 10.79 1.20
N TRP A 51 3.17 11.87 1.34
CA TRP A 51 3.17 12.71 2.54
C TRP A 51 3.36 11.94 3.86
N TYR A 52 4.38 11.08 3.88
CA TYR A 52 4.80 10.28 5.03
C TYR A 52 3.82 9.16 5.42
N ASP A 53 2.84 8.85 4.58
CA ASP A 53 1.90 7.74 4.77
C ASP A 53 1.43 7.15 3.42
N MET A 54 0.38 6.33 3.45
CA MET A 54 -0.31 5.80 2.29
C MET A 54 -1.23 6.85 1.63
N PRO A 55 -1.50 6.75 0.31
CA PRO A 55 -2.52 7.56 -0.36
C PRO A 55 -3.88 7.44 0.34
N MET A 56 -4.68 8.50 0.40
CA MET A 56 -5.93 8.47 1.18
C MET A 56 -6.97 7.48 0.62
N ALA A 57 -6.87 7.13 -0.66
CA ALA A 57 -7.66 6.06 -1.24
C ALA A 57 -7.44 4.68 -0.57
N LEU A 58 -6.27 4.44 0.02
CA LEU A 58 -6.03 3.21 0.78
C LEU A 58 -6.68 3.23 2.16
N TYR A 59 -6.93 4.39 2.75
CA TYR A 59 -7.74 4.45 3.97
C TYR A 59 -9.17 4.01 3.68
N THR A 60 -9.78 4.47 2.58
CA THR A 60 -11.08 3.97 2.12
C THR A 60 -11.05 2.47 1.86
N PHE A 61 -9.97 1.97 1.25
CA PHE A 61 -9.81 0.53 1.04
C PHE A 61 -9.78 -0.24 2.38
N PHE A 62 -8.96 0.15 3.35
CA PHE A 62 -8.97 -0.56 4.64
C PHE A 62 -10.29 -0.40 5.40
N ASP A 63 -11.04 0.69 5.20
CA ASP A 63 -12.39 0.86 5.79
C ASP A 63 -13.46 -0.03 5.13
N GLU A 64 -13.36 -0.30 3.83
CA GLU A 64 -14.37 -1.07 3.08
C GLU A 64 -14.21 -2.60 3.16
N TYR A 65 -13.05 -3.11 3.58
CA TYR A 65 -12.74 -4.54 3.53
C TYR A 65 -12.33 -5.12 4.89
N ASP A 66 -12.82 -6.32 5.19
CA ASP A 66 -12.41 -7.06 6.39
C ASP A 66 -11.14 -7.88 6.15
N PHE A 67 -10.06 -7.52 6.85
CA PHE A 67 -8.80 -8.27 6.86
C PHE A 67 -8.63 -9.17 8.08
N SER A 68 -9.65 -9.34 8.91
CA SER A 68 -9.58 -10.17 10.12
C SER A 68 -9.12 -11.59 9.79
N GLY A 69 -8.10 -12.06 10.52
CA GLY A 69 -7.48 -13.38 10.32
C GLY A 69 -6.59 -13.50 9.09
N LYS A 70 -6.46 -12.47 8.26
CA LYS A 70 -5.57 -12.46 7.08
C LYS A 70 -4.17 -12.00 7.42
N THR A 71 -3.22 -12.32 6.55
CA THR A 71 -1.89 -11.71 6.53
C THR A 71 -1.86 -10.55 5.52
N VAL A 72 -1.61 -9.34 5.98
CA VAL A 72 -1.48 -8.14 5.15
C VAL A 72 0.00 -7.78 5.01
N ILE A 73 0.48 -7.69 3.77
CA ILE A 73 1.88 -7.39 3.46
C ILE A 73 1.95 -6.05 2.69
N PRO A 74 2.08 -4.91 3.38
CA PRO A 74 2.32 -3.64 2.71
C PRO A 74 3.70 -3.60 2.07
N PHE A 75 3.79 -3.11 0.83
CA PHE A 75 5.06 -2.79 0.17
C PHE A 75 4.98 -1.40 -0.47
N VAL A 76 6.11 -0.68 -0.45
CA VAL A 76 6.12 0.75 -0.78
C VAL A 76 7.15 1.10 -1.83
N THR A 77 6.77 1.99 -2.74
CA THR A 77 7.72 2.76 -3.55
C THR A 77 7.85 4.17 -3.01
N HIS A 78 9.07 4.73 -2.96
CA HIS A 78 9.29 6.01 -2.29
C HIS A 78 10.36 6.88 -2.95
N GLY A 79 10.24 8.19 -2.77
CA GLY A 79 11.27 9.18 -3.15
C GLY A 79 12.44 9.30 -2.17
N GLY A 80 12.34 8.67 -0.99
CA GLY A 80 13.38 8.68 0.05
C GLY A 80 12.87 8.33 1.45
N SER A 81 11.57 8.50 1.68
CA SER A 81 10.89 8.36 2.98
C SER A 81 10.63 6.92 3.46
N ARG A 82 10.93 5.90 2.64
CA ARG A 82 10.62 4.49 2.93
C ARG A 82 9.13 4.33 3.26
N PHE A 83 8.78 3.58 4.30
CA PHE A 83 7.40 3.45 4.78
C PHE A 83 6.92 4.68 5.58
N SER A 84 7.83 5.44 6.20
CA SER A 84 7.44 6.45 7.20
C SER A 84 6.51 5.80 8.26
N GLN A 85 5.29 6.30 8.45
CA GLN A 85 4.36 5.76 9.47
C GLN A 85 3.39 4.70 8.93
N SER A 86 3.35 4.46 7.62
CA SER A 86 2.22 3.76 6.98
C SER A 86 2.00 2.31 7.43
N VAL A 87 3.06 1.59 7.81
CA VAL A 87 2.92 0.23 8.34
C VAL A 87 2.22 0.24 9.69
N GLU A 88 2.52 1.24 10.54
CA GLU A 88 1.88 1.36 11.84
C GLU A 88 0.42 1.79 11.69
N THR A 89 0.13 2.74 10.80
CA THR A 89 -1.25 3.09 10.45
C THR A 89 -2.06 1.85 10.03
N ILE A 90 -1.51 0.98 9.18
CA ILE A 90 -2.20 -0.25 8.75
C ILE A 90 -2.43 -1.20 9.93
N ARG A 91 -1.47 -1.35 10.85
CA ARG A 91 -1.66 -2.16 12.07
C ARG A 91 -2.76 -1.62 12.97
N GLU A 92 -2.88 -0.30 13.08
CA GLU A 92 -3.91 0.34 13.88
C GLU A 92 -5.31 0.17 13.30
N MET A 93 -5.42 0.22 11.96
CA MET A 93 -6.68 -0.04 11.24
C MET A 93 -7.04 -1.53 11.29
N GLU A 94 -6.08 -2.41 11.04
CA GLU A 94 -6.29 -3.85 10.89
C GLU A 94 -5.80 -4.66 12.10
N LYS A 95 -6.33 -4.35 13.29
CA LYS A 95 -5.90 -4.98 14.57
C LYS A 95 -6.10 -6.49 14.63
N GLN A 96 -7.00 -7.02 13.80
CA GLN A 96 -7.32 -8.45 13.73
C GLN A 96 -6.58 -9.16 12.59
N ALA A 97 -5.80 -8.43 11.79
CA ALA A 97 -4.94 -8.99 10.77
C ALA A 97 -3.51 -9.17 11.30
N THR A 98 -2.75 -10.06 10.67
CA THR A 98 -1.30 -10.14 10.84
C THR A 98 -0.63 -9.22 9.82
N VAL A 99 -0.03 -8.12 10.25
CA VAL A 99 0.65 -7.17 9.35
C VAL A 99 2.15 -7.41 9.32
N ILE A 100 2.67 -7.90 8.18
CA ILE A 100 4.10 -8.15 7.96
C ILE A 100 4.66 -7.06 7.04
N GLN A 101 5.64 -6.30 7.53
CA GLN A 101 6.28 -5.26 6.73
C GLN A 101 7.00 -5.86 5.52
N GLY A 102 6.54 -5.49 4.32
CA GLY A 102 7.13 -5.90 3.06
C GLY A 102 8.30 -5.03 2.60
N PRO A 103 8.73 -5.20 1.33
CA PRO A 103 9.82 -4.42 0.76
C PRO A 103 9.53 -2.91 0.66
N SER A 104 10.58 -2.12 0.88
CA SER A 104 10.62 -0.67 0.61
C SER A 104 11.59 -0.41 -0.53
N VAL A 105 11.08 0.05 -1.67
CA VAL A 105 11.86 0.22 -2.90
C VAL A 105 11.93 1.70 -3.26
N SER A 106 13.13 2.26 -3.35
CA SER A 106 13.31 3.61 -3.89
C SER A 106 12.81 3.65 -5.33
N ALA A 107 12.10 4.70 -5.73
CA ALA A 107 11.62 4.89 -7.10
C ALA A 107 12.76 4.77 -8.14
N ARG A 108 13.99 5.14 -7.75
CA ARG A 108 15.19 5.02 -8.60
C ARG A 108 15.67 3.57 -8.80
N ASN A 109 15.31 2.67 -7.89
CA ASN A 109 15.82 1.30 -7.85
C ASN A 109 14.76 0.27 -8.28
N VAL A 110 13.54 0.70 -8.61
CA VAL A 110 12.45 -0.19 -9.06
C VAL A 110 12.89 -1.09 -10.23
N PRO A 111 13.62 -0.60 -11.27
CA PRO A 111 14.07 -1.45 -12.37
C PRO A 111 14.95 -2.63 -11.94
N ASP A 112 15.69 -2.49 -10.83
CA ASP A 112 16.67 -3.47 -10.35
C ASP A 112 16.19 -4.26 -9.13
N ALA A 113 14.93 -4.07 -8.70
CA ALA A 113 14.42 -4.58 -7.44
C ALA A 113 14.07 -6.07 -7.45
N GLU A 114 13.98 -6.70 -8.62
CA GLU A 114 13.50 -8.09 -8.75
C GLU A 114 14.28 -9.06 -7.85
N LYS A 115 15.60 -8.98 -7.86
CA LYS A 115 16.45 -9.88 -7.08
C LYS A 115 16.21 -9.74 -5.57
N SER A 116 16.12 -8.51 -5.07
CA SER A 116 15.91 -8.27 -3.64
C SER A 116 14.50 -8.65 -3.18
N ILE A 117 13.49 -8.47 -4.05
CA ILE A 117 12.11 -8.91 -3.79
C ILE A 117 12.05 -10.44 -3.71
N LYS A 118 12.71 -11.16 -4.64
CA LYS A 118 12.78 -12.63 -4.62
C LYS A 118 13.41 -13.15 -3.33
N VAL A 119 14.54 -12.58 -2.92
CA VAL A 119 15.21 -12.92 -1.66
C VAL A 119 14.29 -12.67 -0.46
N TRP A 120 13.57 -11.55 -0.45
CA TRP A 120 12.61 -11.28 0.61
C TRP A 120 11.49 -12.31 0.66
N LEU A 121 10.88 -12.65 -0.48
CA LEU A 121 9.82 -13.66 -0.58
C LEU A 121 10.29 -15.05 -0.11
N GLN A 122 11.52 -15.44 -0.46
CA GLN A 122 12.14 -16.69 -0.01
C GLN A 122 12.31 -16.70 1.52
N ASN A 123 12.82 -15.61 2.10
CA ASN A 123 13.02 -15.48 3.54
C ASN A 123 11.70 -15.49 4.32
N GLN A 124 10.59 -15.09 3.70
CA GLN A 124 9.24 -15.20 4.27
C GLN A 124 8.61 -16.59 4.05
N GLY A 125 9.26 -17.50 3.33
CA GLY A 125 8.71 -18.81 2.97
C GLY A 125 7.56 -18.76 1.97
N LEU A 126 7.39 -17.64 1.25
CA LEU A 126 6.28 -17.43 0.32
C LEU A 126 6.55 -18.00 -1.08
N ILE A 127 7.83 -18.23 -1.40
CA ILE A 127 8.27 -18.93 -2.61
C ILE A 127 9.40 -19.89 -2.25
N SER A 128 9.53 -20.99 -2.98
CA SER A 128 10.66 -21.91 -2.87
C SER A 128 11.83 -21.45 -3.75
N ASP A 129 13.04 -21.88 -3.39
CA ASP A 129 14.18 -21.88 -4.31
C ASP A 129 13.84 -22.81 -5.48
N LYS A 130 13.77 -22.28 -6.69
CA LYS A 130 13.81 -23.10 -7.91
C LYS A 130 15.24 -23.27 -8.36
#